data_AF-A0A0B3RQN6-F1
#
_entry.id   AF-A0A0B3RQN6-F1
#
_cell.length_a   1.000
_cell.length_b   1.000
_cell.length_c   1.000
_cell.angle_alpha   90.00
_cell.angle_beta   90.00
_cell.angle_gamma   90.00
#
_symmetry.space_group_name_H-M   'P 1'
#
loop_
_entity.id
_entity.type
_entity.pdbx_description
1 polymer ?
#
loop_
_entity_poly.entity_id
_entity_poly.type
_entity_poly.pdbx_seq_one_letter_code
_entity_poly.pdbx_strand_id
1 'polypeptide(L)'
;MTNLPPWTRILEDLRIAAVLKADDTRYFLGMNDRGNAAAAAILGMEEVPAQHLDDLIASEAFLAEVAIEGSGIERAAHRCYRLVSAPPALQDINVSDERAEGTDWLSYFLSALPREAMGGLDHTGVYLAPDAPLQILLTGASATLAIAEVVQGILCDGQLEIGFSAQEIATLGGLDVRSVRNVMGPRGNKPIRTTAALGPRADYVEGDPLDALEWLAGRRGFSGYEISSDWVEQHLAQINTPAAAAAIPAVFAWAQGVTTATLAKRLSWPAERVSGWARSRDIRLADAAALAEAAGLDGTAYRALIERSFEAD
;
A
#
# COMPACT_ATOMS: atom_id res chain seq x y z
N MET A 1 0.32 -7.32 -8.19
CA MET A 1 -0.56 -6.37 -8.90
C MET A 1 -0.41 -6.52 -10.41
N THR A 2 -1.49 -6.76 -11.16
CA THR A 2 -1.41 -7.08 -12.61
C THR A 2 -1.39 -5.88 -13.55
N ASN A 3 -1.58 -4.65 -13.06
CA ASN A 3 -1.78 -3.47 -13.91
C ASN A 3 -0.74 -2.35 -13.68
N LEU A 4 0.44 -2.66 -13.12
CA LEU A 4 1.49 -1.65 -12.97
C LEU A 4 2.02 -1.26 -14.37
N PRO A 5 1.98 0.03 -14.75
CA PRO A 5 2.53 0.49 -16.03
C PRO A 5 4.05 0.22 -16.10
N PRO A 6 4.62 0.07 -17.30
CA PRO A 6 6.08 -0.02 -17.43
C PRO A 6 6.76 1.26 -16.95
N TRP A 7 7.97 1.13 -16.39
CA TRP A 7 8.74 2.28 -15.90
C TRP A 7 8.90 3.39 -16.95
N THR A 8 9.07 3.03 -18.22
CA THR A 8 9.17 4.00 -19.32
C THR A 8 7.94 4.91 -19.42
N ARG A 9 6.74 4.38 -19.16
CA ARG A 9 5.51 5.16 -19.15
C ARG A 9 5.39 6.07 -17.93
N ILE A 10 5.83 5.59 -16.76
CA ILE A 10 5.94 6.41 -15.55
C ILE A 10 6.90 7.58 -15.78
N LEU A 11 8.04 7.33 -16.40
CA LEU A 11 9.05 8.36 -16.70
C LEU A 11 8.52 9.41 -17.68
N GLU A 12 7.79 8.98 -18.72
CA GLU A 12 7.11 9.87 -19.65
C GLU A 12 6.12 10.79 -18.92
N ASP A 13 5.25 10.23 -18.08
CA ASP A 13 4.27 11.02 -17.32
C ASP A 13 4.95 11.97 -16.31
N LEU A 14 6.08 11.57 -15.70
CA LEU A 14 6.88 12.47 -14.85
C LEU A 14 7.42 13.66 -15.63
N ARG A 15 7.90 13.45 -16.86
CA ARG A 15 8.38 14.54 -17.74
C ARG A 15 7.24 15.47 -18.13
N ILE A 16 6.08 14.91 -18.50
CA ILE A 16 4.87 15.71 -18.78
C ILE A 16 4.49 16.55 -17.56
N ALA A 17 4.46 15.95 -16.37
CA ALA A 17 4.16 16.65 -15.14
C ALA A 17 5.18 17.77 -14.82
N ALA A 18 6.48 17.52 -15.06
CA ALA A 18 7.52 18.52 -14.91
C ALA A 18 7.34 19.70 -15.88
N VAL A 19 7.00 19.44 -17.14
CA VAL A 19 6.66 20.46 -18.15
C VAL A 19 5.49 21.32 -17.70
N LEU A 20 4.40 20.70 -17.27
CA LEU A 20 3.23 21.43 -16.78
C LEU A 20 3.55 22.27 -15.55
N LYS A 21 4.40 21.76 -14.65
CA LYS A 21 4.83 22.52 -13.46
C LYS A 21 5.74 23.68 -13.82
N ALA A 22 6.64 23.49 -14.79
CA ALA A 22 7.51 24.54 -15.29
C ALA A 22 6.70 25.65 -15.97
N ASP A 23 5.69 25.30 -16.76
CA ASP A 23 4.83 26.26 -17.43
C ASP A 23 3.97 27.05 -16.44
N ASP A 24 3.33 26.38 -15.48
CA ASP A 24 2.61 27.01 -14.35
C ASP A 24 3.51 28.01 -13.60
N THR A 25 4.74 27.61 -13.29
CA THR A 25 5.73 28.47 -12.63
C THR A 25 6.09 29.67 -13.49
N ARG A 26 6.24 29.48 -14.80
CA ARG A 26 6.56 30.53 -15.77
C ARG A 26 5.42 31.54 -15.89
N TYR A 27 4.17 31.10 -15.92
CA TYR A 27 3.00 31.97 -15.89
C TYR A 27 2.90 32.76 -14.59
N PHE A 28 3.16 32.10 -13.46
CA PHE A 28 3.10 32.74 -12.15
C PHE A 28 4.18 33.82 -11.96
N LEU A 29 5.41 33.56 -12.39
CA LEU A 29 6.53 34.51 -12.28
C LEU A 29 6.61 35.52 -13.43
N GLY A 30 5.86 35.28 -14.51
CA GLY A 30 5.83 36.05 -15.73
C GLY A 30 6.72 35.46 -16.84
N MET A 31 6.24 35.49 -18.08
CA MET A 31 6.95 35.04 -19.28
C MET A 31 8.08 36.01 -19.69
N ASN A 32 9.08 36.14 -18.82
CA ASN A 32 10.28 36.95 -18.95
C ASN A 32 11.49 36.14 -18.46
N ASP A 33 12.67 36.75 -18.42
CA ASP A 33 13.92 36.07 -18.02
C ASP A 33 13.81 35.35 -16.66
N ARG A 34 13.06 35.91 -15.69
CA ARG A 34 12.88 35.29 -14.36
C ARG A 34 12.03 34.02 -14.45
N GLY A 35 10.90 34.07 -15.14
CA GLY A 35 10.04 32.89 -15.31
C GLY A 35 10.70 31.83 -16.17
N ASN A 36 11.41 32.23 -17.23
CA ASN A 36 12.16 31.32 -18.10
C ASN A 36 13.28 30.60 -17.32
N ALA A 37 14.05 31.31 -16.48
CA ALA A 37 15.10 30.70 -15.66
C ALA A 37 14.53 29.72 -14.63
N ALA A 38 13.38 30.03 -14.01
CA ALA A 38 12.72 29.11 -13.08
C ALA A 38 12.19 27.84 -13.78
N ALA A 39 11.57 27.99 -14.96
CA ALA A 39 11.12 26.86 -15.77
C ALA A 39 12.30 25.99 -16.24
N ALA A 40 13.39 26.61 -16.72
CA ALA A 40 14.61 25.92 -17.13
C ALA A 40 15.20 25.09 -15.99
N ALA A 41 15.24 25.65 -14.77
CA ALA A 41 15.70 24.94 -13.58
C ALA A 41 14.82 23.74 -13.21
N ILE A 42 13.50 23.83 -13.38
CA ILE A 42 12.57 22.70 -13.15
C ILE A 42 12.81 21.58 -14.17
N LEU A 43 13.04 21.93 -15.43
CA LEU A 43 13.22 20.97 -16.52
C LEU A 43 14.66 20.45 -16.65
N GLY A 44 15.60 21.01 -15.89
CA GLY A 44 17.02 20.70 -16.00
C GLY A 44 17.64 21.14 -17.33
N MET A 45 17.11 22.22 -17.92
CA MET A 45 17.53 22.77 -19.22
C MET A 45 18.32 24.07 -19.02
N GLU A 46 19.16 24.43 -20.00
CA GLU A 46 19.87 25.73 -19.99
C GLU A 46 18.91 26.88 -20.33
N GLU A 47 18.09 26.69 -21.37
CA GLU A 47 17.06 27.65 -21.79
C GLU A 47 15.77 26.90 -22.13
N VAL A 48 14.63 27.57 -21.92
CA VAL A 48 13.33 27.06 -22.33
C VAL A 48 12.85 27.74 -23.61
N PRO A 49 12.13 27.04 -24.49
CA PRO A 49 11.53 27.64 -25.68
C PRO A 49 10.63 28.84 -25.35
N ALA A 50 10.59 29.81 -26.28
CA ALA A 50 9.82 31.05 -26.07
C ALA A 50 8.29 30.80 -26.01
N GLN A 51 7.80 29.80 -26.74
CA GLN A 51 6.39 29.38 -26.76
C GLN A 51 5.94 28.71 -25.45
N HIS A 52 4.64 28.45 -25.32
CA HIS A 52 4.08 27.71 -24.19
C HIS A 52 4.65 26.28 -24.16
N LEU A 53 5.01 25.81 -22.97
CA LEU A 53 5.72 24.54 -22.84
C LEU A 53 4.76 23.35 -22.94
N ASP A 54 3.50 23.54 -22.59
CA ASP A 54 2.44 22.55 -22.77
C ASP A 54 2.19 22.19 -24.25
N ASP A 55 2.28 23.16 -25.17
CA ASP A 55 2.20 22.95 -26.63
C ASP A 55 3.29 22.01 -27.15
N LEU A 56 4.39 21.84 -26.40
CA LEU A 56 5.53 21.00 -26.77
C LEU A 56 5.43 19.57 -26.22
N ILE A 57 4.46 19.25 -25.37
CA ILE A 57 4.28 17.91 -24.78
C ILE A 57 4.10 16.84 -25.87
N ALA A 58 3.47 17.16 -26.99
CA ALA A 58 3.31 16.23 -28.11
C ALA A 58 4.63 15.89 -28.84
N SER A 59 5.70 16.63 -28.59
CA SER A 59 7.02 16.40 -29.19
C SER A 59 7.84 15.45 -28.32
N GLU A 60 8.00 14.20 -28.78
CA GLU A 60 8.88 13.22 -28.13
C GLU A 60 10.31 13.73 -27.99
N ALA A 61 10.80 14.49 -28.97
CA ALA A 61 12.14 15.08 -28.94
C ALA A 61 12.28 16.09 -27.80
N PHE A 62 11.27 16.93 -27.57
CA PHE A 62 11.27 17.89 -26.46
C PHE A 62 11.16 17.17 -25.11
N LEU A 63 10.25 16.21 -24.97
CA LEU A 63 10.13 15.44 -23.72
C LEU A 63 11.43 14.70 -23.39
N ALA A 64 12.18 14.21 -24.39
CA ALA A 64 13.46 13.56 -24.18
C ALA A 64 14.56 14.51 -23.66
N GLU A 65 14.43 15.82 -23.85
CA GLU A 65 15.35 16.83 -23.33
C GLU A 65 15.06 17.20 -21.86
N VAL A 66 13.86 16.90 -21.36
CA VAL A 66 13.49 17.16 -19.96
C VAL A 66 14.27 16.24 -19.03
N ALA A 67 15.26 16.81 -18.35
CA ALA A 67 16.18 16.11 -17.47
C ALA A 67 15.58 15.95 -16.06
N ILE A 68 14.90 14.83 -15.84
CA ILE A 68 14.35 14.46 -14.52
C ILE A 68 15.21 13.42 -13.79
N GLU A 69 16.22 12.88 -14.48
CA GLU A 69 17.11 11.85 -13.96
C GLU A 69 17.91 12.36 -12.75
N GLY A 70 17.92 11.58 -11.67
CA GLY A 70 18.54 11.97 -10.42
C GLY A 70 17.79 13.07 -9.66
N SER A 71 16.59 13.46 -10.07
CA SER A 71 15.74 14.36 -9.30
C SER A 71 15.17 13.66 -8.05
N GLY A 72 14.70 14.45 -7.08
CA GLY A 72 14.00 13.90 -5.91
C GLY A 72 12.72 13.16 -6.28
N ILE A 73 11.97 13.67 -7.25
CA ILE A 73 10.71 13.06 -7.67
C ILE A 73 10.91 11.75 -8.45
N GLU A 74 11.93 11.67 -9.31
CA GLU A 74 12.25 10.42 -9.99
C GLU A 74 12.69 9.35 -8.97
N ARG A 75 13.52 9.71 -8.00
CA ARG A 75 13.89 8.79 -6.90
C ARG A 75 12.67 8.31 -6.13
N ALA A 76 11.76 9.21 -5.74
CA ALA A 76 10.53 8.86 -5.02
C ALA A 76 9.64 7.92 -5.85
N ALA A 77 9.42 8.23 -7.13
CA ALA A 77 8.68 7.38 -8.05
C ALA A 77 9.35 6.02 -8.24
N HIS A 78 10.68 5.96 -8.31
CA HIS A 78 11.42 4.71 -8.44
C HIS A 78 11.33 3.86 -7.16
N ARG A 79 11.35 4.46 -5.96
CA ARG A 79 11.08 3.75 -4.69
C ARG A 79 9.70 3.12 -4.72
N CYS A 80 8.66 3.90 -5.04
CA CYS A 80 7.30 3.41 -5.22
C CYS A 80 7.24 2.27 -6.26
N TYR A 81 7.98 2.41 -7.37
CA TYR A 81 7.95 1.43 -8.45
C TYR A 81 8.53 0.10 -8.00
N ARG A 82 9.65 0.13 -7.26
CA ARG A 82 10.26 -1.07 -6.69
C ARG A 82 9.33 -1.77 -5.70
N LEU A 83 8.68 -1.03 -4.81
CA LEU A 83 7.72 -1.59 -3.84
C LEU A 83 6.60 -2.36 -4.53
N VAL A 84 6.15 -1.92 -5.70
CA VAL A 84 5.01 -2.55 -6.40
C VAL A 84 5.44 -3.63 -7.38
N SER A 85 6.53 -3.41 -8.12
CA SER A 85 6.99 -4.32 -9.18
C SER A 85 7.70 -5.57 -8.63
N ALA A 86 8.42 -5.41 -7.53
CA ALA A 86 9.16 -6.47 -6.86
C ALA A 86 9.19 -6.18 -5.35
N PRO A 87 8.05 -6.32 -4.65
CA PRO A 87 7.96 -6.03 -3.22
C PRO A 87 9.01 -6.84 -2.44
N PRO A 88 9.76 -6.21 -1.51
CA PRO A 88 10.55 -6.95 -0.53
C PRO A 88 9.66 -7.83 0.34
N ALA A 89 10.27 -8.74 1.10
CA ALA A 89 9.55 -9.39 2.19
C ALA A 89 9.05 -8.33 3.18
N LEU A 90 7.86 -8.55 3.77
CA LEU A 90 7.21 -7.50 4.57
C LEU A 90 8.08 -7.04 5.73
N GLN A 91 8.84 -7.92 6.36
CA GLN A 91 9.74 -7.56 7.46
C GLN A 91 10.87 -6.60 7.08
N ASP A 92 11.24 -6.54 5.80
CA ASP A 92 12.35 -5.71 5.31
C ASP A 92 11.88 -4.31 4.86
N ILE A 93 10.56 -4.06 4.87
CA ILE A 93 9.98 -2.77 4.50
C ILE A 93 10.01 -1.85 5.71
N ASN A 94 10.85 -0.83 5.68
CA ASN A 94 10.76 0.29 6.61
C ASN A 94 9.61 1.22 6.19
N VAL A 95 8.41 0.97 6.74
CA VAL A 95 7.17 1.67 6.37
C VAL A 95 7.32 3.18 6.48
N SER A 96 7.92 3.69 7.56
CA SER A 96 8.06 5.14 7.79
C SER A 96 8.98 5.79 6.76
N ASP A 97 10.12 5.16 6.45
CA ASP A 97 11.07 5.69 5.47
C ASP A 97 10.51 5.64 4.04
N GLU A 98 9.92 4.51 3.65
CA GLU A 98 9.30 4.36 2.32
C GLU A 98 8.09 5.30 2.13
N ARG A 99 7.34 5.57 3.20
CA ARG A 99 6.26 6.56 3.18
C ARG A 99 6.81 7.97 2.97
N ALA A 100 7.76 8.39 3.81
CA ALA A 100 8.30 9.74 3.80
C ALA A 100 9.04 10.07 2.50
N GLU A 101 9.92 9.19 2.04
CA GLU A 101 10.79 9.41 0.89
C GLU A 101 10.19 8.93 -0.44
N GLY A 102 9.10 8.16 -0.39
CA GLY A 102 8.42 7.60 -1.56
C GLY A 102 7.03 8.19 -1.75
N THR A 103 6.03 7.62 -1.07
CA THR A 103 4.61 7.93 -1.34
C THR A 103 4.24 9.36 -1.01
N ASP A 104 4.78 9.94 0.06
CA ASP A 104 4.45 11.31 0.47
C ASP A 104 5.02 12.33 -0.53
N TRP A 105 6.28 12.19 -0.95
CA TRP A 105 6.86 13.03 -1.99
C TRP A 105 6.11 12.94 -3.32
N LEU A 106 5.76 11.73 -3.75
CA LEU A 106 5.00 11.54 -4.98
C LEU A 106 3.59 12.15 -4.86
N SER A 107 2.92 11.95 -3.73
CA SER A 107 1.61 12.54 -3.44
C SER A 107 1.65 14.07 -3.42
N TYR A 108 2.67 14.66 -2.76
CA TYR A 108 2.87 16.11 -2.74
C TYR A 108 3.15 16.67 -4.13
N PHE A 109 4.00 16.01 -4.90
CA PHE A 109 4.27 16.40 -6.29
C PHE A 109 2.99 16.41 -7.11
N LEU A 110 2.24 15.31 -7.12
CA LEU A 110 0.99 15.20 -7.88
C LEU A 110 -0.06 16.21 -7.42
N SER A 111 -0.12 16.50 -6.11
CA SER A 111 -1.04 17.48 -5.55
C SER A 111 -0.69 18.93 -5.90
N ALA A 112 0.58 19.20 -6.22
CA ALA A 112 1.08 20.52 -6.58
C ALA A 112 1.05 20.81 -8.09
N LEU A 113 0.66 19.83 -8.91
CA LEU A 113 0.46 20.01 -10.34
C LEU A 113 -0.79 20.86 -10.62
N PRO A 114 -0.79 21.66 -11.70
CA PRO A 114 -1.96 22.46 -12.07
C PRO A 114 -3.17 21.56 -12.29
N ARG A 115 -4.38 22.00 -11.91
CA ARG A 115 -5.61 21.20 -12.10
C ARG A 115 -6.44 21.63 -13.30
N GLU A 116 -6.05 22.74 -13.90
CA GLU A 116 -6.67 23.33 -15.07
C GLU A 116 -5.54 23.70 -16.03
N ALA A 117 -5.79 23.60 -17.33
CA ALA A 117 -4.87 24.08 -18.33
C ALA A 117 -4.79 25.62 -18.24
N MET A 118 -3.58 26.15 -18.04
CA MET A 118 -3.33 27.59 -17.94
C MET A 118 -3.05 28.23 -19.31
N GLY A 119 -3.17 27.45 -20.39
CA GLY A 119 -2.85 27.74 -21.78
C GLY A 119 -3.00 26.48 -22.65
N GLY A 120 -2.57 26.57 -23.91
CA GLY A 120 -2.29 25.41 -24.78
C GLY A 120 -3.31 24.26 -24.80
N LEU A 121 -2.80 23.03 -24.66
CA LEU A 121 -3.57 21.78 -24.64
C LEU A 121 -3.75 21.25 -23.22
N ASP A 122 -4.93 20.67 -22.93
CA ASP A 122 -5.21 20.07 -21.62
C ASP A 122 -4.57 18.68 -21.47
N HIS A 123 -3.52 18.62 -20.65
CA HIS A 123 -2.81 17.39 -20.28
C HIS A 123 -3.05 16.97 -18.83
N THR A 124 -3.98 17.60 -18.11
CA THR A 124 -4.20 17.34 -16.68
C THR A 124 -4.64 15.89 -16.40
N GLY A 125 -5.28 15.24 -17.38
CA GLY A 125 -5.66 13.83 -17.32
C GLY A 125 -4.48 12.86 -17.11
N VAL A 126 -3.25 13.24 -17.46
CA VAL A 126 -2.05 12.40 -17.31
C VAL A 126 -1.70 12.09 -15.85
N TYR A 127 -2.23 12.86 -14.90
CA TYR A 127 -2.01 12.64 -13.46
C TYR A 127 -3.27 12.79 -12.60
N LEU A 128 -4.37 13.34 -13.12
CA LEU A 128 -5.64 13.41 -12.39
C LEU A 128 -6.52 12.18 -12.59
N ALA A 129 -6.38 11.47 -13.71
CA ALA A 129 -7.21 10.31 -13.99
C ALA A 129 -6.87 9.16 -13.01
N PRO A 130 -7.87 8.44 -12.46
CA PRO A 130 -7.60 7.32 -11.54
C PRO A 130 -6.76 6.18 -12.16
N ASP A 131 -6.82 6.05 -13.48
CA ASP A 131 -6.06 5.09 -14.28
C ASP A 131 -4.76 5.69 -14.86
N ALA A 132 -4.43 6.94 -14.50
CA ALA A 132 -3.16 7.53 -14.84
C ALA A 132 -2.00 6.72 -14.23
N PRO A 133 -0.92 6.48 -14.99
CA PRO A 133 0.21 5.70 -14.51
C PRO A 133 0.80 6.14 -13.16
N LEU A 134 0.96 7.45 -12.93
CA LEU A 134 1.45 7.97 -11.66
C LEU A 134 0.48 7.74 -10.48
N GLN A 135 -0.83 7.78 -10.74
CA GLN A 135 -1.85 7.48 -9.73
C GLN A 135 -1.90 5.98 -9.40
N ILE A 136 -1.79 5.12 -10.42
CA ILE A 136 -1.69 3.67 -10.24
C ILE A 136 -0.45 3.33 -9.40
N LEU A 137 0.69 3.98 -9.70
CA LEU A 137 1.93 3.80 -8.96
C LEU A 137 1.79 4.20 -7.49
N LEU A 138 1.30 5.42 -7.23
CA LEU A 138 1.09 5.93 -5.88
C LEU A 138 0.14 5.02 -5.09
N THR A 139 -1.01 4.70 -5.67
CA THR A 139 -2.03 3.86 -5.03
C THR A 139 -1.49 2.46 -4.72
N GLY A 140 -0.74 1.86 -5.65
CA GLY A 140 -0.09 0.56 -5.46
C GLY A 140 0.95 0.56 -4.35
N ALA A 141 1.81 1.59 -4.31
CA ALA A 141 2.84 1.73 -3.30
C ALA A 141 2.21 1.96 -1.92
N SER A 142 1.22 2.86 -1.81
CA SER A 142 0.49 3.09 -0.57
C SER A 142 -0.21 1.81 -0.06
N ALA A 143 -0.85 1.04 -0.94
CA ALA A 143 -1.47 -0.22 -0.55
C ALA A 143 -0.45 -1.28 -0.08
N THR A 144 0.74 -1.31 -0.68
CA THR A 144 1.84 -2.18 -0.25
C THR A 144 2.37 -1.77 1.12
N LEU A 145 2.51 -0.47 1.38
CA LEU A 145 2.90 0.03 2.70
C LEU A 145 1.83 -0.23 3.76
N ALA A 146 0.54 -0.12 3.41
CA ALA A 146 -0.56 -0.40 4.34
C ALA A 146 -0.56 -1.87 4.79
N ILE A 147 -0.37 -2.83 3.89
CA ILE A 147 -0.29 -4.24 4.30
C ILE A 147 0.99 -4.52 5.11
N ALA A 148 2.11 -3.86 4.79
CA ALA A 148 3.32 -3.97 5.60
C ALA A 148 3.07 -3.43 7.02
N GLU A 149 2.47 -2.24 7.17
CA GLU A 149 2.17 -1.61 8.46
C GLU A 149 1.23 -2.47 9.31
N VAL A 150 0.12 -2.97 8.74
CA VAL A 150 -0.84 -3.81 9.46
C VAL A 150 -0.20 -5.13 9.86
N VAL A 151 0.50 -5.82 8.95
CA VAL A 151 1.08 -7.13 9.24
C VAL A 151 2.23 -7.02 10.23
N GLN A 152 3.11 -6.02 10.10
CA GLN A 152 4.16 -5.75 11.08
C GLN A 152 3.57 -5.39 12.43
N GLY A 153 2.59 -4.48 12.48
CA GLY A 153 1.94 -4.08 13.74
C GLY A 153 1.31 -5.27 14.47
N ILE A 154 0.67 -6.20 13.76
CA ILE A 154 0.08 -7.40 14.39
C ILE A 154 1.17 -8.40 14.82
N LEU A 155 2.12 -8.72 13.95
CA LEU A 155 3.10 -9.80 14.20
C LEU A 155 4.22 -9.38 15.15
N CYS A 156 4.55 -8.09 15.23
CA CYS A 156 5.57 -7.55 16.15
C CYS A 156 4.96 -7.08 17.47
N ASP A 157 3.91 -6.27 17.39
CA ASP A 157 3.41 -5.50 18.54
C ASP A 157 2.02 -5.96 19.01
N GLY A 158 1.35 -6.85 18.27
CA GLY A 158 -0.01 -7.28 18.57
C GLY A 158 -1.08 -6.22 18.36
N GLN A 159 -0.81 -5.21 17.54
CA GLN A 159 -1.74 -4.11 17.24
C GLN A 159 -2.84 -4.57 16.29
N LEU A 160 -4.09 -4.58 16.76
CA LEU A 160 -5.26 -5.00 15.97
C LEU A 160 -6.15 -3.82 15.57
N GLU A 161 -5.74 -2.60 15.89
CA GLU A 161 -6.55 -1.40 15.70
C GLU A 161 -6.37 -0.74 14.33
N ILE A 162 -5.23 -0.97 13.67
CA ILE A 162 -4.91 -0.39 12.35
C ILE A 162 -5.58 -1.24 11.27
N GLY A 163 -6.52 -0.66 10.54
CA GLY A 163 -7.26 -1.36 9.49
C GLY A 163 -6.78 -1.02 8.08
N PHE A 164 -7.64 -1.31 7.11
CA PHE A 164 -7.42 -0.95 5.71
C PHE A 164 -8.56 -0.09 5.18
N SER A 165 -8.24 0.91 4.37
CA SER A 165 -9.23 1.60 3.55
C SER A 165 -9.80 0.69 2.46
N ALA A 166 -10.99 1.04 1.98
CA ALA A 166 -11.59 0.34 0.83
C ALA A 166 -10.70 0.39 -0.43
N GLN A 167 -9.94 1.47 -0.60
CA GLN A 167 -9.06 1.65 -1.76
C GLN A 167 -7.84 0.72 -1.68
N GLU A 168 -7.24 0.56 -0.51
CA GLU A 168 -6.10 -0.35 -0.31
C GLU A 168 -6.51 -1.80 -0.52
N ILE A 169 -7.64 -2.22 0.06
CA ILE A 169 -8.19 -3.57 -0.15
C ILE A 169 -8.48 -3.80 -1.64
N ALA A 170 -9.05 -2.81 -2.33
CA ALA A 170 -9.35 -2.91 -3.76
C ALA A 170 -8.07 -3.07 -4.58
N THR A 171 -7.03 -2.32 -4.24
CA THR A 171 -5.73 -2.33 -4.92
C THR A 171 -4.99 -3.65 -4.69
N LEU A 172 -4.93 -4.12 -3.44
CA LEU A 172 -4.32 -5.41 -3.07
C LEU A 172 -5.06 -6.59 -3.71
N GLY A 173 -6.39 -6.52 -3.76
CA GLY A 173 -7.24 -7.57 -4.32
C GLY A 173 -7.38 -7.55 -5.85
N GLY A 174 -6.92 -6.48 -6.53
CA GLY A 174 -7.12 -6.27 -7.96
C GLY A 174 -8.60 -6.09 -8.35
N LEU A 175 -9.34 -5.30 -7.58
CA LEU A 175 -10.79 -5.10 -7.67
C LEU A 175 -11.16 -3.64 -7.80
N ASP A 176 -12.40 -3.39 -8.21
CA ASP A 176 -12.99 -2.05 -8.14
C ASP A 176 -13.36 -1.68 -6.69
N VAL A 177 -13.14 -0.42 -6.31
CA VAL A 177 -13.40 0.06 -4.95
C VAL A 177 -14.88 -0.08 -4.53
N ARG A 178 -15.82 0.00 -5.48
CA ARG A 178 -17.24 -0.23 -5.22
C ARG A 178 -17.52 -1.67 -4.82
N SER A 179 -16.81 -2.63 -5.40
CA SER A 179 -16.93 -4.05 -5.03
C SER A 179 -16.49 -4.29 -3.59
N VAL A 180 -15.43 -3.61 -3.16
CA VAL A 180 -14.96 -3.66 -1.77
C VAL A 180 -15.96 -3.00 -0.81
N ARG A 181 -16.45 -1.80 -1.15
CA ARG A 181 -17.50 -1.13 -0.35
C ARG A 181 -18.76 -1.98 -0.17
N ASN A 182 -19.10 -2.83 -1.14
CA ASN A 182 -20.24 -3.74 -1.03
C ASN A 182 -20.03 -4.91 -0.06
N VAL A 183 -18.78 -5.22 0.33
CA VAL A 183 -18.43 -6.26 1.30
C VAL A 183 -17.92 -5.70 2.62
N MET A 184 -17.91 -4.38 2.78
CA MET A 184 -17.63 -3.67 4.03
C MET A 184 -18.93 -3.20 4.70
N GLY A 185 -19.03 -3.32 6.02
CA GLY A 185 -20.12 -2.68 6.77
C GLY A 185 -20.07 -2.88 8.28
N PRO A 186 -20.81 -2.05 9.05
CA PRO A 186 -20.69 -2.02 10.51
C PRO A 186 -21.45 -3.15 11.23
N ARG A 187 -22.44 -3.77 10.57
CA ARG A 187 -23.42 -4.66 11.23
C ARG A 187 -23.02 -6.14 11.27
N GLY A 188 -21.77 -6.48 10.98
CA GLY A 188 -21.28 -7.88 10.97
C GLY A 188 -21.96 -8.82 9.98
N ASN A 189 -22.83 -8.30 9.11
CA ASN A 189 -23.52 -9.03 8.04
C ASN A 189 -22.75 -9.00 6.71
N LYS A 190 -21.59 -8.35 6.73
CA LYS A 190 -20.67 -8.20 5.62
C LYS A 190 -19.35 -8.90 5.98
N PRO A 191 -18.63 -9.45 4.99
CA PRO A 191 -17.35 -10.13 5.25
C PRO A 191 -16.33 -9.27 5.99
N ILE A 192 -16.31 -7.97 5.75
CA ILE A 192 -15.38 -7.03 6.37
C ILE A 192 -16.16 -6.10 7.28
N ARG A 193 -15.95 -6.20 8.60
CA ARG A 193 -16.50 -5.24 9.55
C ARG A 193 -15.76 -3.92 9.40
N THR A 194 -16.50 -2.83 9.52
CA THR A 194 -15.91 -1.50 9.52
C THR A 194 -15.70 -1.01 10.94
N THR A 195 -14.53 -0.45 11.23
CA THR A 195 -14.20 0.30 12.43
C THR A 195 -14.15 1.79 12.09
N ALA A 196 -14.48 2.65 13.05
CA ALA A 196 -14.15 4.07 12.92
C ALA A 196 -12.61 4.17 13.01
N ALA A 197 -11.98 4.88 12.08
CA ALA A 197 -10.55 5.08 12.13
C ALA A 197 -10.17 5.78 13.44
N LEU A 198 -9.18 5.25 14.16
CA LEU A 198 -8.64 5.92 15.34
C LEU A 198 -7.74 7.07 14.88
N GLY A 199 -8.20 8.31 15.03
CA GLY A 199 -7.40 9.48 14.65
C GLY A 199 -8.20 10.77 14.42
N PRO A 200 -7.55 11.86 13.94
CA PRO A 200 -8.17 13.16 13.71
C PRO A 200 -9.25 13.18 12.62
N ARG A 201 -9.49 12.05 11.94
CA ARG A 201 -10.53 11.84 10.92
C ARG A 201 -11.52 10.77 11.37
N ALA A 202 -12.35 11.09 12.35
CA ALA A 202 -13.43 10.22 12.83
C ALA A 202 -14.49 9.90 11.75
N ASP A 203 -14.42 10.57 10.60
CA ASP A 203 -15.20 10.32 9.38
C ASP A 203 -14.59 9.26 8.46
N TYR A 204 -13.34 8.84 8.73
CA TYR A 204 -12.66 7.79 7.96
C TYR A 204 -13.09 6.40 8.44
N VAL A 205 -13.41 5.53 7.49
CA VAL A 205 -13.93 4.19 7.74
C VAL A 205 -12.93 3.17 7.24
N GLU A 206 -12.43 2.36 8.16
CA GLU A 206 -11.47 1.29 7.87
C GLU A 206 -12.15 -0.07 8.01
N GLY A 207 -11.66 -1.06 7.27
CA GLY A 207 -11.98 -2.45 7.47
C GLY A 207 -11.12 -3.03 8.58
N ASP A 208 -11.74 -3.82 9.46
CA ASP A 208 -11.07 -4.63 10.47
C ASP A 208 -9.92 -5.42 9.81
N PRO A 209 -8.69 -5.36 10.38
CA PRO A 209 -7.52 -5.91 9.71
C PRO A 209 -7.58 -7.42 9.52
N LEU A 210 -8.16 -8.15 10.48
CA LEU A 210 -8.29 -9.61 10.39
C LEU A 210 -9.32 -9.99 9.34
N ASP A 211 -10.47 -9.31 9.33
CA ASP A 211 -11.50 -9.55 8.31
C ASP A 211 -10.98 -9.22 6.90
N ALA A 212 -10.22 -8.13 6.75
CA ALA A 212 -9.65 -7.71 5.47
C ALA A 212 -8.60 -8.70 4.97
N LEU A 213 -7.64 -9.12 5.81
CA LEU A 213 -6.61 -10.10 5.45
C LEU A 213 -7.22 -11.46 5.11
N GLU A 214 -8.15 -11.96 5.92
CA GLU A 214 -8.85 -13.22 5.67
C GLU A 214 -9.58 -13.18 4.31
N TRP A 215 -10.28 -12.07 4.03
CA TRP A 215 -11.00 -11.90 2.78
C TRP A 215 -10.07 -11.78 1.57
N LEU A 216 -8.98 -11.01 1.69
CA LEU A 216 -7.95 -10.79 0.69
C LEU A 216 -7.25 -12.10 0.32
N ALA A 217 -6.86 -12.91 1.30
CA ALA A 217 -6.22 -14.21 1.06
C ALA A 217 -7.06 -15.10 0.12
N GLY A 218 -8.39 -15.01 0.19
CA GLY A 218 -9.31 -15.74 -0.69
C GLY A 218 -9.55 -15.11 -2.07
N ARG A 219 -8.93 -13.97 -2.42
CA ARG A 219 -9.12 -13.29 -3.71
C ARG A 219 -8.08 -13.76 -4.73
N ARG A 220 -8.54 -14.00 -5.97
CA ARG A 220 -7.67 -14.38 -7.08
C ARG A 220 -6.60 -13.33 -7.42
N GLY A 221 -6.88 -12.05 -7.21
CA GLY A 221 -5.95 -10.96 -7.52
C GLY A 221 -4.88 -10.71 -6.45
N PHE A 222 -5.03 -11.32 -5.27
CA PHE A 222 -4.08 -11.19 -4.18
C PHE A 222 -3.04 -12.31 -4.26
N SER A 223 -1.77 -11.94 -4.42
CA SER A 223 -0.64 -12.87 -4.58
C SER A 223 0.06 -13.22 -3.26
N GLY A 224 -0.31 -12.58 -2.16
CA GLY A 224 0.43 -12.63 -0.91
C GLY A 224 1.78 -11.90 -0.97
N TYR A 225 2.43 -11.83 0.18
CA TYR A 225 3.75 -11.25 0.40
C TYR A 225 4.60 -12.20 1.22
N GLU A 226 5.91 -12.21 0.97
CA GLU A 226 6.85 -13.02 1.73
C GLU A 226 6.99 -12.51 3.17
N ILE A 227 7.02 -13.46 4.12
CA ILE A 227 7.27 -13.19 5.54
C ILE A 227 8.15 -14.31 6.09
N SER A 228 9.21 -13.97 6.81
CA SER A 228 10.07 -14.96 7.48
C SER A 228 9.44 -15.45 8.79
N SER A 229 9.38 -16.78 8.99
CA SER A 229 8.95 -17.40 10.26
C SER A 229 9.89 -17.03 11.41
N ASP A 230 11.20 -17.07 11.17
CA ASP A 230 12.22 -16.73 12.18
C ASP A 230 12.06 -15.30 12.67
N TRP A 231 11.67 -14.39 11.78
CA TRP A 231 11.38 -13.01 12.14
C TRP A 231 10.15 -12.91 13.05
N VAL A 232 9.07 -13.63 12.76
CA VAL A 232 7.89 -13.67 13.64
C VAL A 232 8.25 -14.23 15.01
N GLU A 233 9.03 -15.32 15.05
CA GLU A 233 9.46 -16.00 16.28
C GLU A 233 10.24 -15.07 17.22
N GLN A 234 11.09 -14.20 16.67
CA GLN A 234 11.85 -13.20 17.43
C GLN A 234 10.94 -12.19 18.16
N HIS A 235 9.71 -11.99 17.69
CA HIS A 235 8.80 -10.99 18.24
C HIS A 235 7.69 -11.58 19.13
N LEU A 236 7.52 -12.91 19.19
CA LEU A 236 6.48 -13.55 20.00
C LEU A 236 6.52 -13.18 21.49
N ALA A 237 7.68 -12.78 22.01
CA ALA A 237 7.83 -12.33 23.40
C ALA A 237 7.17 -10.96 23.68
N GLN A 238 7.00 -10.12 22.65
CA GLN A 238 6.42 -8.77 22.74
C GLN A 238 4.89 -8.81 22.76
N ILE A 239 4.30 -9.90 22.24
CA ILE A 239 2.87 -10.11 22.20
C ILE A 239 2.32 -10.38 23.60
N ASN A 240 1.43 -9.49 24.04
CA ASN A 240 0.95 -9.41 25.43
C ASN A 240 -0.58 -9.52 25.59
N THR A 241 -1.34 -9.59 24.49
CA THR A 241 -2.80 -9.78 24.57
C THR A 241 -3.23 -11.16 24.04
N PRO A 242 -4.26 -11.78 24.63
CA PRO A 242 -4.83 -13.03 24.12
C PRO A 242 -5.31 -12.91 22.67
N ALA A 243 -5.92 -11.76 22.33
CA ALA A 243 -6.42 -11.49 20.99
C ALA A 243 -5.31 -11.45 19.94
N ALA A 244 -4.22 -10.73 20.22
CA ALA A 244 -3.07 -10.67 19.33
C ALA A 244 -2.41 -12.05 19.20
N ALA A 245 -2.16 -12.74 20.32
CA ALA A 245 -1.56 -14.07 20.32
C ALA A 245 -2.37 -15.07 19.47
N ALA A 246 -3.70 -15.03 19.57
CA ALA A 246 -4.56 -15.91 18.79
C ALA A 246 -4.51 -15.62 17.28
N ALA A 247 -4.31 -14.35 16.88
CA ALA A 247 -4.31 -13.93 15.48
C ALA A 247 -3.07 -14.35 14.68
N ILE A 248 -1.90 -14.52 15.33
CA ILE A 248 -0.59 -14.67 14.66
C ILE A 248 -0.57 -15.72 13.54
N PRO A 249 -0.98 -16.99 13.76
CA PRO A 249 -0.84 -18.01 12.71
C PRO A 249 -1.70 -17.68 11.49
N ALA A 250 -2.90 -17.12 11.72
CA ALA A 250 -3.81 -16.75 10.66
C ALA A 250 -3.29 -15.54 9.87
N VAL A 251 -2.79 -14.50 10.54
CA VAL A 251 -2.22 -13.31 9.88
C VAL A 251 -0.98 -13.67 9.07
N PHE A 252 -0.06 -14.45 9.64
CA PHE A 252 1.12 -14.94 8.94
C PHE A 252 0.75 -15.70 7.66
N ALA A 253 -0.24 -16.59 7.75
CA ALA A 253 -0.73 -17.36 6.61
C ALA A 253 -1.47 -16.52 5.57
N TRP A 254 -2.42 -15.69 6.01
CA TRP A 254 -3.27 -14.87 5.13
C TRP A 254 -2.46 -13.84 4.35
N ALA A 255 -1.50 -13.17 5.00
CA ALA A 255 -0.62 -12.21 4.34
C ALA A 255 0.24 -12.86 3.23
N GLN A 256 0.59 -14.14 3.39
CA GLN A 256 1.27 -14.96 2.38
C GLN A 256 0.31 -15.60 1.35
N GLY A 257 -0.98 -15.26 1.38
CA GLY A 257 -1.99 -15.79 0.44
C GLY A 257 -2.51 -17.20 0.77
N VAL A 258 -2.17 -17.76 1.93
CA VAL A 258 -2.72 -19.04 2.40
C VAL A 258 -4.11 -18.80 2.98
N THR A 259 -5.15 -19.35 2.35
CA THR A 259 -6.54 -19.12 2.76
C THR A 259 -6.92 -19.84 4.05
N THR A 260 -7.96 -19.33 4.75
CA THR A 260 -8.61 -20.04 5.88
C THR A 260 -9.02 -21.46 5.51
N ALA A 261 -9.56 -21.68 4.31
CA ALA A 261 -9.93 -23.01 3.82
C ALA A 261 -8.71 -23.94 3.68
N THR A 262 -7.56 -23.40 3.29
CA THR A 262 -6.30 -24.16 3.18
C THR A 262 -5.78 -24.56 4.56
N LEU A 263 -5.75 -23.63 5.52
CA LEU A 263 -5.39 -23.92 6.92
C LEU A 263 -6.33 -24.97 7.53
N ALA A 264 -7.64 -24.78 7.36
CA ALA A 264 -8.65 -25.70 7.87
C ALA A 264 -8.47 -27.11 7.31
N LYS A 265 -8.15 -27.23 6.00
CA LYS A 265 -7.83 -28.51 5.36
C LYS A 265 -6.58 -29.16 5.96
N ARG A 266 -5.51 -28.40 6.23
CA ARG A 266 -4.27 -28.92 6.85
C ARG A 266 -4.54 -29.50 8.24
N LEU A 267 -5.46 -28.89 8.98
CA LEU A 267 -5.82 -29.27 10.36
C LEU A 267 -6.96 -30.28 10.46
N SER A 268 -7.63 -30.59 9.35
CA SER A 268 -8.92 -31.31 9.36
C SER A 268 -9.98 -30.62 10.23
N TRP A 269 -10.00 -29.28 10.22
CA TRP A 269 -10.97 -28.46 10.96
C TRP A 269 -12.03 -27.86 10.03
N PRO A 270 -13.19 -27.47 10.57
CA PRO A 270 -14.08 -26.50 9.90
C PRO A 270 -13.38 -25.15 9.72
N ALA A 271 -13.67 -24.44 8.62
CA ALA A 271 -13.07 -23.12 8.34
C ALA A 271 -13.45 -22.09 9.41
N GLU A 272 -14.66 -22.19 9.95
CA GLU A 272 -15.20 -21.35 11.01
C GLU A 272 -14.36 -21.46 12.29
N ARG A 273 -13.75 -22.62 12.54
CA ARG A 273 -12.87 -22.81 13.70
C ARG A 273 -11.56 -22.05 13.54
N VAL A 274 -10.96 -22.03 12.35
CA VAL A 274 -9.74 -21.24 12.08
C VAL A 274 -10.05 -19.74 12.16
N SER A 275 -11.14 -19.30 11.53
CA SER A 275 -11.61 -17.92 11.58
C SER A 275 -12.01 -17.48 13.00
N GLY A 276 -12.57 -18.40 13.78
CA GLY A 276 -12.86 -18.24 15.21
C GLY A 276 -11.58 -18.07 16.04
N TRP A 277 -10.61 -18.95 15.85
CA TRP A 277 -9.32 -18.91 16.54
C TRP A 277 -8.60 -17.58 16.32
N ALA A 278 -8.50 -17.12 15.07
CA ALA A 278 -7.84 -15.85 14.73
C ALA A 278 -8.44 -14.65 15.47
N ARG A 279 -9.70 -14.76 15.92
CA ARG A 279 -10.44 -13.75 16.68
C ARG A 279 -10.59 -14.11 18.16
N SER A 280 -9.68 -14.92 18.69
CA SER A 280 -9.63 -15.37 20.09
C SER A 280 -10.89 -16.09 20.58
N ARG A 281 -11.55 -16.87 19.71
CA ARG A 281 -12.71 -17.70 20.07
C ARG A 281 -12.36 -19.17 20.10
N ASP A 282 -12.92 -19.88 21.09
CA ASP A 282 -12.79 -21.33 21.26
C ASP A 282 -11.33 -21.83 21.29
N ILE A 283 -10.44 -21.04 21.88
CA ILE A 283 -9.00 -21.32 21.98
C ILE A 283 -8.77 -22.51 22.90
N ARG A 284 -7.92 -23.43 22.45
CA ARG A 284 -7.54 -24.64 23.19
C ARG A 284 -6.05 -24.85 23.10
N LEU A 285 -5.36 -24.82 24.23
CA LEU A 285 -3.90 -24.94 24.27
C LEU A 285 -3.36 -26.18 23.53
N ALA A 286 -4.08 -27.31 23.62
CA ALA A 286 -3.72 -28.56 22.95
C ALA A 286 -3.67 -28.46 21.41
N ASP A 287 -4.37 -27.49 20.83
CA ASP A 287 -4.46 -27.29 19.38
C ASP A 287 -3.47 -26.23 18.86
N ALA A 288 -2.82 -25.46 19.75
CA ALA A 288 -2.00 -24.30 19.38
C ALA A 288 -0.81 -24.67 18.49
N ALA A 289 -0.03 -25.68 18.90
CA ALA A 289 1.15 -26.11 18.14
C ALA A 289 0.79 -26.55 16.72
N ALA A 290 -0.27 -27.35 16.57
CA ALA A 290 -0.72 -27.84 15.28
C ALA A 290 -1.16 -26.69 14.34
N LEU A 291 -1.85 -25.67 14.86
CA LEU A 291 -2.26 -24.50 14.08
C LEU A 291 -1.06 -23.70 13.58
N ALA A 292 -0.07 -23.46 14.43
CA ALA A 292 1.17 -22.76 14.05
C ALA A 292 1.94 -23.54 12.98
N GLU A 293 2.14 -24.84 13.16
CA GLU A 293 2.80 -25.70 12.17
C GLU A 293 2.03 -25.72 10.83
N ALA A 294 0.69 -25.75 10.89
CA ALA A 294 -0.14 -25.66 9.69
C ALA A 294 -0.02 -24.31 8.97
N ALA A 295 0.30 -23.24 9.68
CA ALA A 295 0.59 -21.92 9.11
C ALA A 295 2.04 -21.79 8.62
N GLY A 296 2.96 -22.66 9.07
CA GLY A 296 4.38 -22.61 8.75
C GLY A 296 5.25 -21.90 9.81
N LEU A 297 4.79 -21.87 11.06
CA LEU A 297 5.50 -21.31 12.22
C LEU A 297 5.94 -22.41 13.18
N ASP A 298 6.90 -22.11 14.08
CA ASP A 298 7.28 -23.04 15.14
C ASP A 298 6.13 -23.28 16.14
N GLY A 299 5.67 -24.54 16.21
CA GLY A 299 4.57 -24.94 17.07
C GLY A 299 4.88 -24.88 18.56
N THR A 300 6.14 -25.03 18.95
CA THR A 300 6.56 -25.02 20.37
C THR A 300 6.54 -23.61 20.92
N ALA A 301 7.17 -22.67 20.21
CA ALA A 301 7.22 -21.25 20.54
C ALA A 301 5.81 -20.64 20.58
N TYR A 302 4.98 -20.95 19.57
CA TYR A 302 3.60 -20.46 19.54
C TYR A 302 2.74 -21.03 20.67
N ARG A 303 2.86 -22.32 21.00
CA ARG A 303 2.14 -22.91 22.12
C ARG A 303 2.51 -22.24 23.45
N ALA A 304 3.79 -21.98 23.67
CA ALA A 304 4.26 -21.28 24.87
C ALA A 304 3.71 -19.83 24.97
N LEU A 305 3.57 -19.14 23.83
CA LEU A 305 2.88 -17.85 23.77
C LEU A 305 1.41 -18.00 24.19
N ILE A 306 0.66 -18.95 23.64
CA ILE A 306 -0.76 -19.15 23.99
C ILE A 306 -0.93 -19.52 25.47
N GLU A 307 -0.08 -20.38 26.02
CA GLU A 307 -0.09 -20.71 27.45
C GLU A 307 0.07 -19.44 28.30
N ARG A 308 1.12 -18.65 28.04
CA ARG A 308 1.36 -17.38 28.74
C ARG A 308 0.22 -16.39 28.62
N SER A 309 -0.35 -16.24 27.42
CA SER A 309 -1.36 -15.22 27.14
C SER A 309 -2.73 -15.55 27.73
N PHE A 310 -3.06 -16.83 27.97
CA PHE A 310 -4.37 -17.25 28.46
C PHE A 310 -4.34 -17.80 29.91
N GLU A 311 -3.16 -17.93 30.54
CA GLU A 311 -3.02 -18.23 31.98
C GLU A 311 -2.97 -16.96 32.86
N ALA A 312 -2.87 -15.78 32.26
CA ALA A 312 -2.79 -14.50 32.98
C ALA A 312 -4.17 -13.88 33.35
N ASP A 313 -5.28 -14.58 33.07
CA ASP A 313 -6.66 -14.19 33.39
C ASP A 313 -7.25 -15.01 34.55
#